data_AF-A0A381F8T6-F1
#
_entry.id   AF-A0A381F8T6-F1
#
_cell.length_a   1.000
_cell.length_b   1.000
_cell.length_c   1.000
_cell.angle_alpha   90.00
_cell.angle_beta   90.00
_cell.angle_gamma   90.00
#
_symmetry.space_group_name_H-M   'P 1'
#
loop_
_entity.id
_entity.type
_entity.pdbx_description
1 polymer ?
#
loop_
_entity_poly.entity_id
_entity_poly.type
_entity_poly.pdbx_seq_one_letter_code
_entity_poly.pdbx_strand_id
1 'polypeptide(L)'
;MKRAFSDEDLIKNLSLYYLNRHLKKKPMQKYHQKIDESQLHDREKYKKKAEILLLNSFMHHFPEVTFENLTCESPDFIATLNEKKIGIELTEVINHLDMKKLESSLNKIFRQAEILLEQEDTTKYRGVYFLEFHPNIKFDSLENQQEIILNIYKSIKRGKPVGCVKNIRKSSHRRNVFITYEYNMSLFDELCSEKIIELIEKRTKNSHIMTLLLMNAGWLLFQI
;
A
#
# COMPACT_ATOMS: atom_id res chain seq x y z
N MET A 1 2.70 12.73 24.48
CA MET A 1 3.51 11.59 23.98
C MET A 1 3.53 11.66 22.47
N LYS A 2 4.70 11.80 21.84
CA LYS A 2 4.82 11.62 20.38
C LYS A 2 4.53 10.13 20.11
N ARG A 3 3.35 9.81 19.59
CA ARG A 3 3.06 8.46 19.11
C ARG A 3 4.01 8.18 17.95
N ALA A 4 4.72 7.06 18.02
CA ALA A 4 5.65 6.67 16.98
C ALA A 4 4.90 6.58 15.65
N PHE A 5 5.49 7.17 14.61
CA PHE A 5 5.01 7.26 13.23
C PHE A 5 4.82 5.89 12.54
N SER A 6 4.79 4.76 13.27
CA SER A 6 4.79 3.40 12.73
C SER A 6 3.45 2.69 12.84
N ASP A 7 2.73 2.83 13.96
CA ASP A 7 1.63 1.92 14.27
C ASP A 7 0.29 2.41 13.70
N GLU A 8 0.04 3.72 13.71
CA GLU A 8 -1.16 4.30 13.09
C GLU A 8 -1.11 4.20 11.55
N ASP A 9 0.06 4.39 10.95
CA ASP A 9 0.28 4.22 9.51
C ASP A 9 0.09 2.75 9.11
N LEU A 10 0.61 1.81 9.90
CA LEU A 10 0.40 0.39 9.68
C LEU A 10 -1.07 -0.04 9.83
N ILE A 11 -1.78 0.46 10.84
CA ILE A 11 -3.22 0.22 11.03
C ILE A 11 -4.02 0.81 9.86
N LYS A 12 -3.64 2.01 9.40
CA LYS A 12 -4.22 2.64 8.22
C LYS A 12 -4.04 1.73 7.01
N ASN A 13 -2.82 1.26 6.75
CA ASN A 13 -2.49 0.38 5.63
C ASN A 13 -3.30 -0.93 5.65
N LEU A 14 -3.40 -1.59 6.80
CA LEU A 14 -4.22 -2.80 6.94
C LEU A 14 -5.72 -2.51 6.77
N SER A 15 -6.19 -1.37 7.30
CA SER A 15 -7.60 -0.97 7.19
C SER A 15 -8.00 -0.66 5.75
N LEU A 16 -7.13 0.04 5.01
CA LEU A 16 -7.27 0.28 3.58
C LEU A 16 -7.39 -1.07 2.84
N TYR A 17 -6.54 -2.05 3.18
CA TYR A 17 -6.52 -3.36 2.52
C TYR A 17 -7.84 -4.12 2.68
N TYR A 18 -8.37 -4.19 3.90
CA TYR A 18 -9.65 -4.86 4.14
C TYR A 18 -10.84 -4.21 3.44
N LEU A 19 -10.73 -2.93 3.07
CA LEU A 19 -11.79 -2.17 2.42
C LEU A 19 -11.77 -2.27 0.90
N ASN A 20 -10.63 -2.60 0.28
CA ASN A 20 -10.55 -2.83 -1.15
C ASN A 20 -11.17 -4.17 -1.54
N ARG A 21 -12.44 -4.10 -1.95
CA ARG A 21 -13.26 -5.25 -2.34
C ARG A 21 -12.66 -6.06 -3.50
N HIS A 22 -11.78 -5.47 -4.32
CA HIS A 22 -11.07 -6.15 -5.42
C HIS A 22 -9.90 -7.02 -4.94
N LEU A 23 -9.36 -6.75 -3.75
CA LEU A 23 -8.28 -7.53 -3.11
C LEU A 23 -8.81 -8.69 -2.27
N LYS A 24 -10.14 -8.93 -2.26
CA LYS A 24 -10.80 -10.07 -1.59
C LYS A 24 -10.45 -11.39 -2.28
N LYS A 25 -9.20 -11.80 -2.19
CA LYS A 25 -8.74 -13.13 -2.59
C LYS A 25 -8.54 -13.94 -1.29
N LYS A 26 -9.32 -15.03 -1.15
CA LYS A 26 -9.16 -16.05 -0.09
C LYS A 26 -7.68 -16.40 0.23
N PRO A 27 -6.76 -16.44 -0.76
CA PRO A 27 -5.32 -16.65 -0.51
C PRO A 27 -4.66 -15.69 0.48
N MET A 28 -4.93 -14.38 0.43
CA MET A 28 -4.22 -13.42 1.29
C MET A 28 -4.64 -13.51 2.75
N GLN A 29 -5.94 -13.73 3.01
CA GLN A 29 -6.43 -14.00 4.35
C GLN A 29 -5.76 -15.24 4.94
N LYS A 30 -5.61 -16.29 4.13
CA LYS A 30 -4.92 -17.53 4.55
C LYS A 30 -3.46 -17.27 4.90
N TYR A 31 -2.76 -16.42 4.16
CA TYR A 31 -1.36 -16.09 4.45
C TYR A 31 -1.19 -15.19 5.67
N HIS A 32 -2.06 -14.19 5.86
CA HIS A 32 -2.08 -13.39 7.07
C HIS A 32 -2.35 -14.23 8.31
N GLN A 33 -3.31 -15.16 8.24
CA GLN A 33 -3.57 -16.09 9.32
C GLN A 33 -2.35 -16.97 9.64
N LYS A 34 -1.69 -17.53 8.63
CA LYS A 34 -0.45 -18.30 8.82
C LYS A 34 0.66 -17.49 9.50
N ILE A 35 0.79 -16.20 9.16
CA ILE A 35 1.77 -15.31 9.81
C ILE A 35 1.36 -15.04 11.26
N ASP A 36 0.07 -14.81 11.53
CA ASP A 36 -0.46 -14.59 12.89
C ASP A 36 -0.26 -15.81 13.81
N GLU A 37 -0.42 -17.01 13.25
CA GLU A 37 -0.20 -18.31 13.93
C GLU A 37 1.29 -18.64 14.15
N SER A 38 2.22 -17.89 13.55
CA SER A 38 3.66 -18.12 13.71
C SER A 38 4.20 -17.73 15.10
N GLN A 39 5.42 -18.15 15.40
CA GLN A 39 6.14 -17.79 16.64
C GLN A 39 6.88 -16.44 16.55
N LEU A 40 6.69 -15.69 15.44
CA LEU A 40 7.31 -14.39 15.28
C LEU A 40 6.81 -13.39 16.33
N HIS A 41 7.66 -12.43 16.69
CA HIS A 41 7.25 -11.29 17.50
C HIS A 41 6.20 -10.48 16.73
N ASP A 42 5.25 -9.84 17.42
CA ASP A 42 4.14 -9.09 16.81
C ASP A 42 4.63 -8.11 15.73
N ARG A 43 5.70 -7.35 16.04
CA ARG A 43 6.35 -6.44 15.08
C ARG A 43 6.78 -7.12 13.76
N GLU A 44 7.35 -8.32 13.85
CA GLU A 44 7.78 -9.09 12.67
C GLU A 44 6.58 -9.69 11.92
N LYS A 45 5.57 -10.18 12.64
CA LYS A 45 4.29 -10.60 12.04
C LYS A 45 3.67 -9.45 11.24
N TYR A 46 3.70 -8.24 11.80
CA TYR A 46 3.20 -7.06 11.12
C TYR A 46 4.00 -6.73 9.87
N LYS A 47 5.33 -6.74 9.95
CA LYS A 47 6.23 -6.51 8.80
C LYS A 47 5.94 -7.52 7.69
N LYS A 48 5.91 -8.82 7.98
CA LYS A 48 5.64 -9.87 7.00
C LYS A 48 4.24 -9.78 6.39
N LYS A 49 3.22 -9.38 7.16
CA LYS A 49 1.88 -9.11 6.63
C LYS A 49 1.86 -7.92 5.68
N ALA A 50 2.62 -6.86 5.94
CA ALA A 50 2.74 -5.73 5.01
C ALA A 50 3.51 -6.11 3.74
N GLU A 51 4.61 -6.84 3.88
CA GLU A 51 5.46 -7.28 2.76
C GLU A 51 4.72 -8.21 1.79
N ILE A 52 3.99 -9.21 2.30
CA ILE A 52 3.23 -10.12 1.43
C ILE A 52 2.09 -9.41 0.71
N LEU A 53 1.56 -8.31 1.27
CA LEU A 53 0.55 -7.50 0.60
C LEU A 53 1.09 -6.83 -0.66
N LEU A 54 2.37 -6.42 -0.67
CA LEU A 54 3.02 -5.86 -1.85
C LEU A 54 3.06 -6.88 -3.00
N LEU A 55 3.04 -8.18 -2.67
CA LEU A 55 3.00 -9.28 -3.64
C LEU A 55 1.58 -9.62 -4.12
N ASN A 56 0.55 -8.87 -3.72
CA ASN A 56 -0.82 -9.21 -4.16
C ASN A 56 -0.99 -9.09 -5.68
N SER A 57 -0.45 -8.04 -6.29
CA SER A 57 -0.55 -7.90 -7.74
C SER A 57 0.35 -8.88 -8.49
N PHE A 58 1.50 -9.24 -7.92
CA PHE A 58 2.30 -10.38 -8.40
C PHE A 58 1.45 -11.67 -8.45
N MET A 59 0.75 -11.99 -7.36
CA MET A 59 -0.14 -13.16 -7.31
C MET A 59 -1.36 -13.05 -8.23
N HIS A 60 -1.76 -11.84 -8.63
CA HIS A 60 -2.80 -11.67 -9.63
C HIS A 60 -2.31 -12.08 -11.02
N HIS A 61 -1.11 -11.67 -11.38
CA HIS A 61 -0.48 -11.99 -12.66
C HIS A 61 0.05 -13.44 -12.71
N PHE A 62 0.39 -14.00 -11.56
CA PHE A 62 0.92 -15.36 -11.41
C PHE A 62 0.08 -16.18 -10.42
N PRO A 63 -1.17 -16.55 -10.79
CA PRO A 63 -2.09 -17.26 -9.89
C PRO A 63 -1.61 -18.66 -9.50
N GLU A 64 -0.74 -19.26 -10.30
CA GLU A 64 -0.08 -20.57 -10.07
C GLU A 64 0.94 -20.53 -8.92
N VAL A 65 1.42 -19.34 -8.53
CA VAL A 65 2.44 -19.21 -7.49
C VAL A 65 1.83 -19.44 -6.11
N THR A 66 2.41 -20.36 -5.35
CA THR A 66 1.94 -20.72 -4.01
C THR A 66 3.01 -20.44 -2.97
N PHE A 67 2.72 -19.62 -1.95
CA PHE A 67 3.70 -19.32 -0.90
C PHE A 67 3.77 -20.44 0.15
N GLU A 68 4.97 -21.01 0.32
CA GLU A 68 5.25 -22.09 1.27
C GLU A 68 5.72 -21.54 2.62
N ASN A 69 6.73 -20.65 2.60
CA ASN A 69 7.31 -20.06 3.81
C ASN A 69 7.15 -18.55 3.81
N LEU A 70 6.49 -18.05 4.85
CA LEU A 70 6.12 -16.65 5.04
C LEU A 70 6.90 -15.96 6.16
N THR A 71 7.79 -16.69 6.84
CA THR A 71 8.45 -16.22 8.06
C THR A 71 9.97 -16.31 7.97
N CYS A 72 10.53 -16.58 6.78
CA CYS A 72 11.97 -16.58 6.56
C CYS A 72 12.57 -15.19 6.78
N GLU A 73 13.81 -15.15 7.26
CA GLU A 73 14.61 -13.93 7.32
C GLU A 73 15.22 -13.59 5.96
N SER A 74 15.71 -14.60 5.21
CA SER A 74 16.16 -14.46 3.83
C SER A 74 16.07 -15.82 3.11
N PRO A 75 15.51 -15.90 1.89
CA PRO A 75 14.80 -14.82 1.18
C PRO A 75 13.54 -14.38 1.93
N ASP A 76 13.03 -13.17 1.68
CA ASP A 76 11.86 -12.64 2.39
C ASP A 76 10.66 -13.60 2.39
N PHE A 77 10.45 -14.30 1.27
CA PHE A 77 9.46 -15.36 1.11
C PHE A 77 9.98 -16.54 0.30
N ILE A 78 9.38 -17.72 0.49
CA ILE A 78 9.58 -18.87 -0.39
C ILE A 78 8.24 -19.24 -1.00
N ALA A 79 8.21 -19.32 -2.33
CA ALA A 79 7.04 -19.75 -3.09
C ALA A 79 7.38 -20.87 -4.08
N THR A 80 6.36 -21.56 -4.56
CA THR A 80 6.46 -22.64 -5.53
C THR A 80 5.67 -22.30 -6.79
N LEU A 81 6.29 -22.52 -7.94
CA LEU A 81 5.70 -22.39 -9.27
C LEU A 81 6.16 -23.57 -10.12
N ASN A 82 5.24 -24.35 -10.69
CA ASN A 82 5.55 -25.53 -11.49
C ASN A 82 6.54 -26.49 -10.80
N GLU A 83 6.25 -26.84 -9.53
CA GLU A 83 7.06 -27.72 -8.67
C GLU A 83 8.47 -27.21 -8.33
N LYS A 84 8.84 -26.00 -8.77
CA LYS A 84 10.11 -25.37 -8.46
C LYS A 84 9.96 -24.38 -7.33
N LYS A 85 10.88 -24.44 -6.36
CA LYS A 85 10.98 -23.46 -5.28
C LYS A 85 11.67 -22.20 -5.77
N ILE A 86 11.10 -21.07 -5.40
CA ILE A 86 11.57 -19.74 -5.73
C ILE A 86 11.70 -18.97 -4.42
N GLY A 87 12.93 -18.53 -4.12
CA GLY A 87 13.14 -17.51 -3.10
C GLY A 87 12.76 -16.15 -3.65
N ILE A 88 11.90 -15.40 -2.96
CA ILE A 88 11.47 -14.06 -3.34
C ILE A 88 12.09 -13.09 -2.35
N GLU A 89 12.99 -12.25 -2.84
CA GLU A 89 13.54 -11.12 -2.08
C GLU A 89 12.78 -9.85 -2.46
N LEU A 90 12.30 -9.11 -1.47
CA LEU A 90 11.71 -7.79 -1.65
C LEU A 90 12.79 -6.74 -1.51
N THR A 91 13.26 -6.26 -2.65
CA THR A 91 14.22 -5.16 -2.67
C THR A 91 13.50 -3.86 -2.98
N GLU A 92 13.66 -2.85 -2.10
CA GLU A 92 13.26 -1.49 -2.42
C GLU A 92 14.05 -1.02 -3.65
N VAL A 93 13.36 -0.82 -4.76
CA VAL A 93 13.95 -0.07 -5.87
C VAL A 93 13.88 1.41 -5.52
N ILE A 94 14.94 1.92 -4.91
CA ILE A 94 15.12 3.37 -4.73
C ILE A 94 15.54 3.96 -6.08
N ASN A 95 14.63 3.98 -7.05
CA ASN A 95 14.78 4.85 -8.21
C ASN A 95 13.64 5.86 -8.20
N HIS A 96 14.04 7.14 -8.24
CA HIS A 96 13.26 8.37 -8.15
C HIS A 96 13.11 8.93 -6.73
N LEU A 97 14.16 9.62 -6.25
CA LEU A 97 14.10 10.56 -5.12
C LEU A 97 12.87 11.48 -5.17
N ASP A 98 12.47 11.88 -6.36
CA ASP A 98 11.32 12.78 -6.57
C ASP A 98 9.98 12.09 -6.25
N MET A 99 9.87 10.79 -6.46
CA MET A 99 8.69 10.02 -6.06
C MET A 99 8.58 9.90 -4.54
N LYS A 100 9.70 9.66 -3.83
CA LYS A 100 9.73 9.67 -2.35
C LYS A 100 9.41 11.06 -1.77
N LYS A 101 9.85 12.14 -2.42
CA LYS A 101 9.49 13.52 -2.02
C LYS A 101 8.00 13.77 -2.18
N LEU A 102 7.43 13.44 -3.33
CA LEU A 102 6.01 13.58 -3.61
C LEU A 102 5.16 12.80 -2.60
N GLU A 103 5.53 11.55 -2.35
CA GLU A 103 4.90 10.69 -1.36
C GLU A 103 4.93 11.29 0.05
N SER A 104 6.10 11.76 0.50
CA SER A 104 6.24 12.41 1.80
C SER A 104 5.37 13.66 1.92
N SER A 105 5.30 14.47 0.86
CA SER A 105 4.44 15.65 0.81
C SER A 105 2.96 15.29 0.90
N LEU A 106 2.50 14.30 0.13
CA LEU A 106 1.12 13.81 0.18
C LEU A 106 0.74 13.28 1.57
N ASN A 107 1.61 12.48 2.19
CA ASN A 107 1.40 11.96 3.53
C ASN A 107 1.23 13.09 4.56
N LYS A 108 2.06 14.12 4.48
CA LYS A 108 1.95 15.30 5.36
C LYS A 108 0.63 16.04 5.15
N ILE A 109 0.22 16.25 3.90
CA ILE A 109 -1.06 16.89 3.54
C ILE A 109 -2.24 16.09 4.10
N PHE A 110 -2.28 14.78 3.84
CA PHE A 110 -3.36 13.90 4.28
C PHE A 110 -3.44 13.85 5.80
N ARG A 111 -2.30 13.68 6.47
CA ARG A 111 -2.25 13.64 7.93
C ARG A 111 -2.77 14.92 8.55
N GLN A 112 -2.42 16.08 7.98
CA GLN A 112 -2.93 17.36 8.48
C GLN A 112 -4.44 17.48 8.28
N ALA A 113 -4.98 17.07 7.12
CA ALA A 113 -6.41 17.08 6.88
C ALA A 113 -7.18 16.09 7.78
N GLU A 114 -6.63 14.90 8.03
CA GLU A 114 -7.15 13.93 9.01
C GLU A 114 -7.25 14.55 10.40
N ILE A 115 -6.17 15.16 10.89
CA ILE A 115 -6.13 15.82 12.20
C ILE A 115 -7.21 16.90 12.32
N LEU A 116 -7.40 17.74 11.28
CA LEU A 116 -8.43 18.77 11.29
C LEU A 116 -9.85 18.18 11.42
N LEU A 117 -10.12 17.05 10.75
CA LEU A 117 -11.40 16.35 10.83
C LEU A 117 -11.59 15.67 12.18
N GLU A 118 -10.54 15.03 12.71
CA GLU A 118 -10.54 14.36 14.02
C GLU A 118 -10.81 15.36 15.15
N GLN A 119 -10.17 16.53 15.09
CA GLN A 119 -10.36 17.62 16.05
C GLN A 119 -11.77 18.24 16.00
N GLU A 120 -12.40 18.29 14.82
CA GLU A 120 -13.78 18.78 14.72
C GLU A 120 -14.79 17.76 15.25
N ASP A 121 -14.80 16.54 14.71
CA ASP A 121 -15.67 15.45 15.18
C ASP A 121 -15.23 14.11 14.58
N THR A 122 -14.39 13.40 15.33
CA THR A 122 -13.91 12.07 14.94
C THR A 122 -15.05 11.09 14.64
N THR A 123 -16.14 11.12 15.42
CA THR A 123 -17.23 10.13 15.29
C THR A 123 -18.04 10.31 14.02
N LYS A 124 -18.23 11.57 13.61
CA LYS A 124 -18.90 11.96 12.35
C LYS A 124 -18.03 11.66 11.14
N TYR A 125 -16.74 11.99 11.22
CA TYR A 125 -15.86 11.90 10.07
C TYR A 125 -15.12 10.56 9.94
N ARG A 126 -15.23 9.63 10.90
CA ARG A 126 -14.61 8.29 10.78
C ARG A 126 -14.93 7.61 9.46
N GLY A 127 -13.93 6.93 8.90
CA GLY A 127 -13.99 6.34 7.57
C GLY A 127 -12.67 6.45 6.84
N VAL A 128 -12.58 5.74 5.73
CA VAL A 128 -11.52 5.90 4.75
C VAL A 128 -12.06 6.73 3.59
N TYR A 129 -11.36 7.82 3.27
CA TYR A 129 -11.65 8.69 2.14
C TYR A 129 -10.61 8.47 1.05
N PHE A 130 -11.09 8.06 -0.12
CA PHE A 130 -10.32 7.91 -1.35
C PHE A 130 -10.50 9.19 -2.14
N LEU A 131 -9.40 9.87 -2.46
CA LEU A 131 -9.42 11.16 -3.14
C LEU A 131 -8.73 11.07 -4.49
N GLU A 132 -9.42 11.45 -5.55
CA GLU A 132 -8.79 11.68 -6.85
C GLU A 132 -8.52 13.18 -6.99
N PHE A 133 -7.38 13.55 -7.56
CA PHE A 133 -7.00 14.94 -7.80
C PHE A 133 -7.04 15.28 -9.29
N HIS A 134 -7.23 16.56 -9.61
CA HIS A 134 -7.03 17.03 -10.98
C HIS A 134 -5.56 16.82 -11.43
N PRO A 135 -5.31 16.58 -12.74
CA PRO A 135 -3.95 16.46 -13.24
C PRO A 135 -3.15 17.75 -13.00
N ASN A 136 -1.82 17.62 -12.86
CA ASN A 136 -0.86 18.74 -12.71
C ASN A 136 -0.88 19.49 -11.37
N ILE A 137 -1.47 18.93 -10.31
CA ILE A 137 -1.28 19.49 -8.96
C ILE A 137 0.19 19.36 -8.56
N LYS A 138 0.74 20.47 -8.04
CA LYS A 138 2.06 20.50 -7.41
C LYS A 138 1.90 20.37 -5.90
N PHE A 139 2.43 19.29 -5.34
CA PHE A 139 2.37 19.00 -3.91
C PHE A 139 3.58 19.55 -3.13
N ASP A 140 4.47 20.26 -3.82
CA ASP A 140 5.83 20.49 -3.34
C ASP A 140 6.00 21.82 -2.59
N SER A 141 5.15 22.82 -2.86
CA SER A 141 5.21 24.13 -2.19
C SER A 141 4.27 24.23 -0.99
N LEU A 142 4.74 24.87 0.08
CA LEU A 142 4.01 25.04 1.35
C LEU A 142 2.66 25.75 1.18
N GLU A 143 2.61 26.80 0.35
CA GLU A 143 1.39 27.55 0.07
C GLU A 143 0.33 26.68 -0.62
N ASN A 144 0.75 25.89 -1.62
CA ASN A 144 -0.15 24.94 -2.28
C ASN A 144 -0.59 23.85 -1.31
N GLN A 145 0.29 23.37 -0.43
CA GLN A 145 -0.07 22.34 0.56
C GLN A 145 -1.20 22.80 1.48
N GLN A 146 -1.15 24.03 1.99
CA GLN A 146 -2.22 24.58 2.83
C GLN A 146 -3.55 24.66 2.08
N GLU A 147 -3.52 25.12 0.83
CA GLU A 147 -4.72 25.18 -0.01
C GLU A 147 -5.29 23.77 -0.27
N ILE A 148 -4.43 22.80 -0.59
CA ILE A 148 -4.82 21.41 -0.81
C ILE A 148 -5.46 20.82 0.45
N ILE A 149 -4.86 21.02 1.63
CA ILE A 149 -5.41 20.57 2.91
C ILE A 149 -6.84 21.13 3.12
N LEU A 150 -7.03 22.43 2.87
CA LEU A 150 -8.34 23.06 2.99
C LEU A 150 -9.35 22.54 1.96
N ASN A 151 -8.92 22.29 0.72
CA ASN A 151 -9.76 21.71 -0.33
C ASN A 151 -10.20 20.28 0.04
N ILE A 152 -9.30 19.46 0.56
CA ILE A 152 -9.60 18.12 1.07
C ILE A 152 -10.60 18.18 2.23
N TYR A 153 -10.30 18.98 3.24
CA TYR A 153 -11.16 19.14 4.42
C TYR A 153 -12.57 19.61 4.04
N LYS A 154 -12.69 20.63 3.17
CA LYS A 154 -13.98 21.11 2.64
C LYS A 154 -14.70 20.04 1.83
N SER A 155 -13.97 19.25 1.05
CA SER A 155 -14.55 18.19 0.23
C SER A 155 -15.19 17.11 1.09
N ILE A 156 -14.48 16.66 2.14
CA ILE A 156 -14.97 15.65 3.09
C ILE A 156 -16.17 16.19 3.87
N LYS A 157 -16.09 17.43 4.37
CA LYS A 157 -17.18 18.05 5.15
C LYS A 157 -18.47 18.21 4.34
N ARG A 158 -18.34 18.50 3.04
CA ARG A 158 -19.48 18.68 2.12
C ARG A 158 -19.93 17.38 1.45
N GLY A 159 -19.14 16.31 1.53
CA GLY A 159 -19.38 15.05 0.82
C GLY A 159 -19.31 15.16 -0.70
N LYS A 160 -18.60 16.16 -1.24
CA LYS A 160 -18.45 16.38 -2.68
C LYS A 160 -17.11 17.05 -3.01
N PRO A 161 -16.56 16.88 -4.23
CA PRO A 161 -15.27 17.47 -4.60
C PRO A 161 -15.29 19.00 -4.55
N VAL A 162 -14.20 19.60 -4.07
CA VAL A 162 -13.98 21.06 -4.00
C VAL A 162 -12.55 21.40 -4.39
N GLY A 163 -12.40 22.43 -5.22
CA GLY A 163 -11.09 22.97 -5.60
C GLY A 163 -10.28 21.96 -6.38
N CYS A 164 -9.16 21.53 -5.80
CA CYS A 164 -8.22 20.63 -6.46
C CYS A 164 -8.63 19.15 -6.41
N VAL A 165 -9.62 18.79 -5.58
CA VAL A 165 -10.17 17.42 -5.50
C VAL A 165 -11.12 17.20 -6.69
N LYS A 166 -10.88 16.13 -7.44
CA LYS A 166 -11.69 15.70 -8.59
C LYS A 166 -12.78 14.71 -8.16
N ASN A 167 -12.47 13.75 -7.30
CA ASN A 167 -13.42 12.74 -6.82
C ASN A 167 -13.20 12.42 -5.34
N ILE A 168 -14.26 12.01 -4.66
CA ILE A 168 -14.23 11.55 -3.27
C ILE A 168 -15.13 10.33 -3.10
N ARG A 169 -14.54 9.24 -2.62
CA ARG A 169 -15.27 8.04 -2.20
C ARG A 169 -15.00 7.75 -0.73
N LYS A 170 -16.04 7.38 0.02
CA LYS A 170 -15.93 7.02 1.44
C LYS A 170 -16.20 5.53 1.63
N SER A 171 -15.37 4.86 2.42
CA SER A 171 -15.63 3.52 2.95
C SER A 171 -15.74 3.55 4.48
N SER A 172 -16.59 2.68 5.03
CA SER A 172 -16.83 2.61 6.47
C SER A 172 -15.59 2.11 7.22
N HIS A 173 -15.13 2.85 8.23
CA HIS A 173 -14.08 2.42 9.14
C HIS A 173 -14.47 2.82 10.57
N ARG A 174 -14.21 1.93 11.53
CA ARG A 174 -14.85 2.02 12.86
C ARG A 174 -14.17 3.01 13.81
N ARG A 175 -12.88 3.28 13.62
CA ARG A 175 -12.04 3.94 14.63
C ARG A 175 -11.54 5.32 14.20
N ASN A 176 -10.93 5.44 13.03
CA ASN A 176 -10.18 6.63 12.65
C ASN A 176 -10.70 7.31 11.37
N VAL A 177 -10.23 8.54 11.14
CA VAL A 177 -10.35 9.25 9.87
C VAL A 177 -9.08 8.98 9.08
N PHE A 178 -9.22 8.36 7.92
CA PHE A 178 -8.08 8.07 7.05
C PHE A 178 -8.33 8.63 5.66
N ILE A 179 -7.30 9.25 5.09
CA ILE A 179 -7.32 9.81 3.75
C ILE A 179 -6.24 9.10 2.93
N THR A 180 -6.63 8.62 1.76
CA THR A 180 -5.78 7.95 0.78
C THR A 180 -6.05 8.51 -0.61
N TYR A 181 -5.08 8.33 -1.51
CA TYR A 181 -5.21 8.76 -2.89
C TYR A 181 -5.90 7.67 -3.70
N GLU A 182 -6.87 8.03 -4.55
CA GLU A 182 -7.55 7.09 -5.44
C GLU A 182 -6.75 7.00 -6.74
N TYR A 183 -5.81 6.04 -6.79
CA TYR A 183 -5.03 5.73 -7.99
C TYR A 183 -5.41 4.34 -8.52
N ASN A 184 -5.85 4.27 -9.77
CA ASN A 184 -6.44 3.07 -10.39
C ASN A 184 -5.44 2.13 -11.09
N MET A 185 -4.14 2.19 -10.81
CA MET A 185 -3.16 1.32 -11.49
C MET A 185 -2.44 0.45 -10.47
N SER A 186 -2.38 -0.87 -10.68
CA SER A 186 -1.47 -1.72 -9.92
C SER A 186 -0.07 -1.60 -10.54
N LEU A 187 0.97 -1.55 -9.71
CA LEU A 187 2.37 -1.42 -10.17
C LEU A 187 2.82 -2.57 -11.11
N PHE A 188 2.13 -3.72 -11.08
CA PHE A 188 2.35 -4.81 -12.03
C PHE A 188 1.64 -4.60 -13.38
N ASP A 189 0.63 -3.73 -13.45
CA ASP A 189 -0.05 -3.44 -14.72
C ASP A 189 0.90 -2.67 -15.66
N GLU A 190 1.89 -1.96 -15.11
CA GLU A 190 2.98 -1.31 -15.85
C GLU A 190 4.16 -2.26 -16.13
N LEU A 191 4.37 -3.30 -15.31
CA LEU A 191 5.42 -4.29 -15.50
C LEU A 191 4.91 -5.42 -16.40
N CYS A 192 5.34 -5.44 -17.67
CA CYS A 192 4.97 -6.51 -18.60
C CYS A 192 5.24 -7.91 -18.00
N SER A 193 4.16 -8.65 -17.72
CA SER A 193 4.20 -9.99 -17.11
C SER A 193 5.10 -10.94 -17.88
N GLU A 194 5.14 -10.84 -19.21
CA GLU A 194 5.99 -11.64 -20.10
C GLU A 194 7.49 -11.42 -19.82
N LYS A 195 7.93 -10.18 -19.54
CA LYS A 195 9.33 -9.91 -19.17
C LYS A 195 9.70 -10.52 -17.82
N ILE A 196 8.75 -10.55 -16.88
CA ILE A 196 8.96 -11.19 -15.57
C ILE A 196 9.03 -12.71 -15.74
N ILE A 197 8.17 -13.30 -16.58
CA ILE A 197 8.23 -14.73 -16.94
C ILE A 197 9.58 -15.05 -17.57
N GLU A 198 10.02 -14.26 -18.55
CA GLU A 198 11.33 -14.45 -19.17
C GLU A 198 12.48 -14.38 -18.15
N LEU A 199 12.40 -13.49 -17.15
CA LEU A 199 13.40 -13.41 -16.08
C LEU A 199 13.37 -14.64 -15.17
N ILE A 200 12.17 -15.13 -14.82
CA ILE A 200 11.97 -16.40 -14.09
C ILE A 200 12.61 -17.54 -14.87
N GLU A 201 12.30 -17.67 -16.15
CA GLU A 201 12.80 -18.74 -17.01
C GLU A 201 14.32 -18.62 -17.26
N LYS A 202 14.85 -17.42 -17.50
CA LYS A 202 16.29 -17.21 -17.73
C LYS A 202 17.14 -17.46 -16.48
N ARG A 203 16.70 -17.03 -15.28
CA ARG A 203 17.45 -17.24 -14.02
C ARG A 203 17.38 -18.67 -13.51
N THR A 204 16.40 -19.48 -13.92
CA THR A 204 16.37 -20.91 -13.54
C THR A 204 17.55 -21.74 -14.07
N LYS A 205 18.42 -21.19 -14.94
CA LYS A 205 19.66 -21.84 -15.35
C LYS A 205 20.85 -21.66 -14.39
N ASN A 206 20.85 -20.69 -13.47
CA ASN A 206 21.91 -20.51 -12.47
C ASN A 206 21.39 -19.78 -11.21
N SER A 207 21.33 -20.52 -10.09
CA SER A 207 21.05 -20.11 -8.69
C SER A 207 19.60 -19.77 -8.27
N HIS A 208 19.21 -20.31 -7.11
CA HIS A 208 17.84 -20.51 -6.59
C HIS A 208 17.12 -19.28 -6.00
N ILE A 209 17.62 -18.06 -6.25
CA ILE A 209 17.10 -16.83 -5.63
C ILE A 209 16.56 -15.89 -6.72
N MET A 210 15.26 -15.62 -6.67
CA MET A 210 14.62 -14.60 -7.48
C MET A 210 14.59 -13.29 -6.69
N THR A 211 15.37 -12.32 -7.15
CA THR A 211 15.25 -10.94 -6.67
C THR A 211 14.02 -10.33 -7.32
N LEU A 212 12.97 -10.11 -6.55
CA LEU A 212 11.82 -9.34 -7.01
C LEU A 212 12.10 -7.87 -6.66
N LEU A 213 12.30 -7.06 -7.70
CA LEU A 213 12.44 -5.62 -7.54
C LEU A 213 11.04 -5.06 -7.28
N LEU A 214 10.73 -4.78 -6.01
CA LEU A 214 9.48 -4.13 -5.62
C LEU A 214 9.74 -2.63 -5.49
N MET A 215 9.17 -1.87 -6.43
CA MET A 215 9.16 -0.42 -6.35
C MET A 215 8.15 0.06 -5.31
N ASN A 216 8.60 1.07 -4.55
CA ASN A 216 7.80 1.93 -3.67
C ASN A 216 6.76 1.19 -2.81
N ALA A 217 7.22 0.60 -1.69
CA ALA A 217 6.35 0.29 -0.56
C ALA A 217 5.45 1.49 -0.23
N GLY A 218 5.95 2.72 -0.39
CA GLY A 218 5.16 3.94 -0.35
C GLY A 218 3.98 4.00 -1.31
N TRP A 219 4.19 3.86 -2.63
CA TRP A 219 3.13 3.98 -3.63
C TRP A 219 2.13 2.82 -3.61
N LEU A 220 2.57 1.60 -3.28
CA LEU A 220 1.66 0.48 -3.04
C LEU A 220 0.82 0.66 -1.77
N LEU A 221 1.31 1.42 -0.78
CA LEU A 221 0.53 1.85 0.39
C LEU A 221 -0.45 3.01 0.08
N PHE A 222 -0.21 3.76 -1.00
CA PHE A 222 -1.14 4.74 -1.58
C PHE A 222 -2.10 4.14 -2.63
N GLN A 223 -1.89 2.89 -3.05
CA GLN A 223 -2.79 2.14 -3.94
C GLN A 223 -3.76 1.25 -3.16
N ILE A 224 -3.95 1.53 -1.87
CA ILE A 224 -4.94 0.88 -1.02
C ILE A 224 -5.96 1.88 -0.47
#